data_AF-A0A5K1FYV8-F1
#
_entry.id   AF-A0A5K1FYV8-F1
#
_cell.length_a   1.000
_cell.length_b   1.000
_cell.length_c   1.000
_cell.angle_alpha   90.00
_cell.angle_beta   90.00
_cell.angle_gamma   90.00
#
_symmetry.space_group_name_H-M   'P 1'
#
loop_
_entity.id
_entity.type
_entity.pdbx_description
1 polymer ?
#
loop_
_entity_poly.entity_id
_entity_poly.type
_entity_poly.pdbx_seq_one_letter_code
_entity_poly.pdbx_strand_id
1 'polypeptide(L)'
;VMDVFSAIAPAVGLQVGIAVGQSSMAEEVSSLVQKPKFPMEFSCDPPDLCSSLTSSVDILVATPGRLMDHLNTTKGFTLEHLCYL
;
A
#
# COMPACT_ATOMS: atom_id res chain seq x y z
N VAL A 1 -14.56 10.88 6.51
CA VAL A 1 -13.21 10.73 7.13
C VAL A 1 -12.13 10.90 6.08
N MET A 2 -12.22 10.17 4.96
CA MET A 2 -11.35 10.38 3.79
C MET A 2 -11.28 11.85 3.36
N ASP A 3 -12.40 12.56 3.32
CA ASP A 3 -12.46 13.97 2.86
C ASP A 3 -11.52 14.90 3.63
N VAL A 4 -11.29 14.62 4.92
CA VAL A 4 -10.38 15.39 5.77
C VAL A 4 -8.93 15.20 5.30
N PHE A 5 -8.53 13.95 5.06
CA PHE A 5 -7.19 13.64 4.59
C PHE A 5 -6.97 14.10 3.14
N SER A 6 -7.98 13.97 2.28
CA SER A 6 -7.92 14.44 0.89
C SER A 6 -7.69 15.95 0.78
N ALA A 7 -8.17 16.74 1.74
CA ALA A 7 -7.95 18.18 1.76
C ALA A 7 -6.52 18.59 2.16
N ILE A 8 -5.84 17.79 3.00
CA ILE A 8 -4.58 18.18 3.66
C ILE A 8 -3.36 17.45 3.08
N ALA A 9 -3.50 16.16 2.79
CA ALA A 9 -2.40 15.31 2.35
C ALA A 9 -1.66 15.85 1.10
N PRO A 10 -2.34 16.42 0.08
CA PRO A 10 -1.64 17.00 -1.07
C PRO A 10 -0.71 18.17 -0.70
N ALA A 11 -1.07 18.97 0.30
CA ALA A 11 -0.26 20.12 0.72
C ALA A 11 1.06 19.71 1.40
N VAL A 12 1.11 18.50 1.94
CA VAL A 12 2.29 17.92 2.60
C VAL A 12 2.95 16.80 1.79
N GLY A 13 2.44 16.52 0.59
CA GLY A 13 2.98 15.49 -0.31
C GLY A 13 2.71 14.05 0.12
N LEU A 14 1.71 13.81 0.96
CA LEU A 14 1.34 12.45 1.43
C LEU A 14 0.30 11.80 0.51
N GLN A 15 0.40 10.48 0.35
CA GLN A 15 -0.53 9.65 -0.41
C GLN A 15 -1.51 8.93 0.53
N VAL A 16 -2.80 9.04 0.22
CA VAL A 16 -3.88 8.48 1.04
C VAL A 16 -4.58 7.36 0.28
N GLY A 17 -4.66 6.18 0.89
CA GLY A 17 -5.38 5.01 0.40
C GLY A 17 -6.65 4.71 1.20
N ILE A 18 -7.50 3.86 0.61
CA ILE A 18 -8.72 3.34 1.25
C ILE A 18 -8.77 1.83 1.10
N ALA A 19 -9.13 1.14 2.18
CA ALA A 19 -9.46 -0.29 2.19
C ALA A 19 -10.66 -0.53 3.10
N VAL A 20 -11.85 -0.19 2.63
CA VAL A 20 -13.11 -0.35 3.39
C VAL A 20 -14.06 -1.36 2.75
N GLY A 21 -13.67 -2.01 1.64
CA GLY A 21 -14.48 -3.02 0.97
C GLY A 21 -15.60 -2.45 0.12
N GLN A 22 -15.46 -1.19 -0.32
CA GLN A 22 -16.40 -0.56 -1.26
C GLN A 22 -16.06 -0.85 -2.73
N SER A 23 -14.88 -1.39 -3.00
CA SER A 23 -14.44 -1.86 -4.31
C SER A 23 -13.91 -3.29 -4.23
N SER A 24 -13.56 -3.87 -5.39
CA SER A 24 -13.00 -5.21 -5.42
C SER A 24 -11.59 -5.25 -4.81
N MET A 25 -11.20 -6.41 -4.30
CA MET A 25 -9.85 -6.64 -3.78
C MET A 25 -8.75 -6.28 -4.79
N ALA A 26 -8.95 -6.60 -6.07
CA ALA A 26 -7.96 -6.31 -7.11
C ALA A 26 -7.76 -4.81 -7.34
N GLU A 27 -8.84 -4.03 -7.28
CA GLU A 27 -8.78 -2.57 -7.40
C GLU A 27 -8.09 -1.94 -6.18
N GLU A 28 -8.45 -2.38 -4.97
CA GLU A 28 -7.81 -1.92 -3.73
C GLU A 28 -6.31 -2.24 -3.77
N VAL A 29 -5.92 -3.47 -4.10
CA VAL A 29 -4.51 -3.88 -4.21
C VAL A 29 -3.72 -3.02 -5.21
N SER A 30 -4.33 -2.69 -6.34
CA SER A 30 -3.69 -1.86 -7.38
C SER A 30 -3.44 -0.42 -6.90
N SER A 31 -4.23 0.06 -5.95
CA SER A 31 -4.03 1.38 -5.31
C SER A 31 -3.06 1.34 -4.13
N LEU A 32 -2.91 0.20 -3.47
CA LEU A 32 -2.11 0.08 -2.23
C LEU A 32 -0.66 -0.31 -2.49
N VAL A 33 -0.33 -0.89 -3.64
CA VAL A 33 1.00 -1.45 -3.90
C VAL A 33 1.60 -0.89 -5.19
N GLN A 34 2.86 -0.45 -5.10
CA GLN A 34 3.58 0.12 -6.23
C GLN A 34 4.29 -0.99 -6.98
N LYS A 35 4.06 -1.07 -8.29
CA LYS A 35 4.88 -1.93 -9.16
C LYS A 35 6.23 -1.24 -9.38
N PRO A 36 7.33 -1.99 -9.38
CA PRO A 36 8.65 -1.41 -9.60
C PRO A 36 8.69 -0.65 -10.91
N LYS A 37 9.12 0.62 -10.85
CA LYS A 37 9.24 1.53 -12.00
C LYS A 37 10.36 1.12 -12.96
N PHE A 38 11.21 0.18 -12.55
CA PHE A 38 12.27 -0.39 -13.38
C PHE A 38 12.21 -1.92 -13.27
N PRO A 39 12.12 -2.66 -14.40
CA PRO A 39 12.67 -4.00 -14.42
C PRO A 39 14.18 -3.83 -14.27
N MET A 40 14.70 -3.82 -13.05
CA MET A 40 16.15 -3.79 -12.86
C MET A 40 16.70 -5.13 -13.38
N GLU A 41 17.21 -5.09 -14.61
CA GLU A 41 18.25 -5.98 -15.09
C GLU A 41 19.51 -5.71 -14.26
N PHE A 42 19.61 -6.29 -13.07
CA PHE A 42 20.91 -6.53 -12.46
C PHE A 42 20.89 -7.94 -11.88
N SER A 43 21.74 -8.79 -12.46
CA SER A 43 21.94 -10.18 -12.11
C SER A 43 22.45 -10.29 -10.67
N CYS A 44 21.57 -10.55 -9.73
CA CYS A 44 21.94 -10.98 -8.38
C CYS A 44 20.92 -12.00 -7.88
N ASP A 45 21.30 -13.28 -7.86
CA ASP A 45 20.73 -14.28 -6.96
C ASP A 45 21.53 -14.23 -5.64
N PRO A 46 20.88 -14.21 -4.45
CA PRO A 46 20.09 -15.34 -3.92
C PRO A 46 18.64 -14.93 -3.50
N PRO A 47 17.78 -15.88 -3.10
CA PRO A 47 16.34 -15.90 -3.41
C PRO A 47 15.45 -15.15 -2.40
N ASP A 48 15.84 -13.93 -2.00
CA ASP A 48 15.09 -13.11 -1.03
C ASP A 48 14.55 -11.80 -1.62
N LEU A 49 14.49 -11.67 -2.95
CA LEU A 49 13.99 -10.50 -3.67
C LEU A 49 12.44 -10.40 -3.74
N CYS A 50 11.74 -10.68 -2.64
CA CYS A 50 10.33 -10.29 -2.50
C CYS A 50 10.15 -8.74 -2.45
N SER A 51 11.26 -8.00 -2.51
CA SER A 51 11.46 -6.59 -2.16
C SER A 51 11.18 -5.57 -3.28
N SER A 52 10.42 -5.92 -4.31
CA SER A 52 10.14 -4.98 -5.41
C SER A 52 8.78 -4.27 -5.31
N LEU A 53 7.86 -4.83 -4.51
CA LEU A 53 6.53 -4.28 -4.28
C LEU A 53 6.52 -3.57 -2.93
N THR A 54 6.35 -2.25 -2.94
CA THR A 54 6.26 -1.43 -1.72
C THR A 54 4.86 -0.82 -1.61
N SER A 55 4.48 -0.40 -0.40
CA SER A 55 3.25 0.37 -0.21
C SER A 55 3.27 1.63 -1.09
N SER A 56 2.17 1.89 -1.76
CA SER A 56 1.91 3.13 -2.52
C SER A 56 1.23 4.21 -1.68
N VAL A 57 1.01 3.99 -0.39
CA VAL A 57 0.27 4.92 0.46
C VAL A 57 1.00 5.15 1.78
N ASP A 58 0.94 6.39 2.26
CA ASP A 58 1.48 6.81 3.55
C ASP A 58 0.41 6.75 4.65
N ILE A 59 -0.84 7.04 4.27
CA ILE A 59 -2.01 6.99 5.16
C ILE A 59 -3.01 6.02 4.57
N LEU A 60 -3.49 5.06 5.35
CA LEU A 60 -4.55 4.15 4.95
C LEU A 60 -5.77 4.32 5.85
N VAL A 61 -6.92 4.64 5.25
CA VAL A 61 -8.22 4.56 5.92
C VAL A 61 -8.82 3.20 5.65
N ALA A 62 -8.88 2.34 6.66
CA ALA A 62 -9.38 0.97 6.52
C ALA A 62 -10.33 0.58 7.66
N THR A 63 -11.22 -0.38 7.37
CA THR A 63 -11.89 -1.11 8.46
C THR A 63 -10.95 -2.20 8.99
N PRO A 64 -11.00 -2.57 10.29
CA PRO A 64 -10.07 -3.54 10.86
C PRO A 64 -10.05 -4.89 10.13
N GLY A 65 -11.22 -5.41 9.77
CA GLY A 65 -11.33 -6.66 9.02
C GLY A 65 -10.68 -6.57 7.64
N ARG A 66 -10.96 -5.48 6.91
CA ARG A 66 -10.42 -5.29 5.56
C ARG A 66 -8.91 -5.05 5.56
N LEU A 67 -8.38 -4.38 6.59
CA LEU A 67 -6.94 -4.24 6.80
C LEU A 67 -6.28 -5.62 6.97
N MET A 68 -6.86 -6.47 7.81
CA MET A 68 -6.37 -7.84 8.00
C MET A 68 -6.41 -8.66 6.70
N ASP A 69 -7.46 -8.51 5.88
CA ASP A 69 -7.53 -9.18 4.58
C ASP A 69 -6.33 -8.79 3.71
N HIS A 70 -6.00 -7.50 3.61
CA HIS A 70 -4.87 -7.03 2.83
C HIS A 70 -3.53 -7.49 3.37
N LEU A 71 -3.31 -7.45 4.68
CA LEU A 71 -2.05 -7.90 5.29
C LEU A 71 -1.77 -9.38 5.03
N ASN A 72 -2.83 -10.21 4.94
CA ASN A 72 -2.68 -11.64 4.71
C ASN A 72 -2.59 -12.02 3.22
N THR A 73 -3.16 -11.22 2.33
CA THR A 73 -3.36 -11.62 0.91
C THR A 73 -2.61 -10.74 -0.10
N THR A 74 -2.23 -9.51 0.28
CA THR A 74 -1.63 -8.53 -0.63
C THR A 74 -0.11 -8.55 -0.51
N LYS A 75 0.56 -9.13 -1.51
CA LYS A 75 2.03 -9.14 -1.58
C LYS A 75 2.58 -7.72 -1.69
N GLY A 76 3.59 -7.40 -0.87
CA GLY A 76 4.22 -6.07 -0.85
C GLY A 76 3.47 -5.02 -0.03
N PHE A 77 2.36 -5.39 0.63
CA PHE A 77 1.67 -4.55 1.60
C PHE A 77 1.98 -5.04 3.02
N THR A 78 2.81 -4.29 3.74
CA THR A 78 3.26 -4.63 5.09
C THR A 78 3.12 -3.44 6.03
N LEU A 79 3.15 -3.69 7.35
CA LEU A 79 3.16 -2.65 8.39
C LEU A 79 4.57 -2.33 8.89
N GLU A 80 5.61 -2.70 8.15
CA GLU A 80 7.02 -2.52 8.57
C GLU A 80 7.35 -1.06 8.91
N HIS A 81 6.69 -0.11 8.23
CA HIS A 81 6.89 1.32 8.40
C HIS A 81 5.73 2.01 9.14
N LEU A 82 4.86 1.27 9.83
CA LEU A 82 3.73 1.84 10.57
C LEU A 82 4.22 2.57 11.82
N CYS A 83 4.10 3.90 11.83
CA CYS A 83 4.46 4.73 12.98
C CYS A 83 3.28 5.11 13.88
N TYR A 84 2.06 5.12 13.33
CA TYR A 84 0.85 5.62 13.99
C TYR A 84 -0.37 4.77 13.61
N LEU A 85 -1.25 4.47 14.59
CA LEU A 85 -2.49 3.71 14.40
C LEU A 85 -3.63 4.32 15.23
#